data_AF-A0A7C1GIV8-F1
#
_entry.id   AF-A0A7C1GIV8-F1
#
_cell.length_a   1.000
_cell.length_b   1.000
_cell.length_c   1.000
_cell.angle_alpha   90.00
_cell.angle_beta   90.00
_cell.angle_gamma   90.00
#
_symmetry.space_group_name_H-M   'P 1'
#
loop_
_entity.id
_entity.type
_entity.pdbx_description
1 polymer ?
#
loop_
_entity_poly.entity_id
_entity_poly.type
_entity_poly.pdbx_seq_one_letter_code
_entity_poly.pdbx_strand_id
1 'polypeptide(L)' 'MQSITAEDVVRLFEADARARKRLAELLVGEPDVRLAMINAVLRDVATKSDIEALERATRQDIE' A
#
# COMPACT_ATOMS: atom_id res chain seq x y z
N MET A 1 -2.99 25.54 -26.89
CA MET A 1 -3.06 25.06 -25.49
C MET A 1 -1.76 24.31 -25.23
N GLN A 2 -1.01 24.65 -24.18
CA GLN A 2 0.18 23.87 -23.81
C GLN A 2 -0.27 22.47 -23.36
N SER A 3 0.34 21.42 -23.89
CA SER A 3 0.10 20.04 -23.49
C SER A 3 0.73 19.78 -22.12
N ILE A 4 -0.07 19.41 -21.13
CA ILE A 4 0.42 18.98 -19.82
C ILE A 4 1.24 17.70 -20.01
N THR A 5 2.48 17.70 -19.52
CA THR A 5 3.34 16.51 -19.53
C THR A 5 3.13 15.66 -18.28
N ALA A 6 3.60 14.41 -18.30
CA ALA A 6 3.58 13.56 -17.10
C ALA A 6 4.36 14.19 -15.93
N GLU A 7 5.47 14.88 -16.22
CA GLU A 7 6.26 15.59 -15.21
C GLU A 7 5.51 16.79 -14.61
N ASP A 8 4.73 17.51 -15.43
CA ASP A 8 3.85 18.57 -14.92
C ASP A 8 2.79 17.99 -13.96
N VAL A 9 2.21 16.83 -14.28
CA VAL A 9 1.23 16.16 -13.41
C VAL A 9 1.85 15.80 -12.06
N VAL A 10 3.05 15.21 -12.07
CA VAL A 10 3.76 14.85 -10.83
C VAL A 10 4.02 16.09 -9.98
N ARG A 11 4.57 17.16 -10.58
CA ARG A 11 4.83 18.42 -9.87
C ARG A 11 3.58 19.03 -9.26
N LEU A 12 2.44 18.98 -9.98
CA LEU A 12 1.16 19.48 -9.47
C LEU A 12 0.68 18.70 -8.24
N PHE A 13 0.84 17.38 -8.21
CA PHE A 13 0.50 16.58 -7.04
C PHE A 13 1.48 16.80 -5.88
N GLU A 14 2.78 16.89 -6.14
CA GLU A 14 3.77 17.15 -5.10
C GLU A 14 3.49 18.45 -4.35
N ALA A 15 3.13 19.50 -5.09
CA ALA A 15 2.80 20.82 -4.55
C ALA A 15 1.53 20.87 -3.67
N ASP A 16 0.58 19.93 -3.83
CA ASP A 16 -0.69 19.92 -3.09
C ASP A 16 -0.91 18.60 -2.32
N ALA A 17 -0.74 18.66 -1.00
CA ALA A 17 -0.99 17.54 -0.11
C ALA A 17 -2.47 17.08 -0.10
N ARG A 18 -3.43 17.98 -0.32
CA ARG A 18 -4.86 17.61 -0.41
C ARG A 18 -5.13 16.82 -1.68
N ALA A 19 -4.53 17.22 -2.81
CA ALA A 19 -4.63 16.49 -4.07
C ALA A 19 -4.04 15.08 -3.93
N ARG A 20 -2.86 14.94 -3.30
CA ARG A 20 -2.26 13.62 -3.02
C ARG A 20 -3.15 12.74 -2.15
N LYS A 21 -3.71 13.30 -1.07
CA LYS A 21 -4.65 12.59 -0.20
C LYS A 21 -5.86 12.12 -1.00
N ARG A 22 -6.45 12.98 -1.83
CA ARG A 22 -7.61 12.64 -2.65
C ARG A 22 -7.31 11.56 -3.67
N LEU A 23 -6.13 11.59 -4.30
CA LEU A 23 -5.68 10.54 -5.21
C LEU A 23 -5.56 9.19 -4.47
N ALA A 24 -4.95 9.17 -3.28
CA ALA A 24 -4.86 7.97 -2.47
C ALA A 24 -6.25 7.43 -2.06
N GLU A 25 -7.18 8.30 -1.68
CA GLU A 25 -8.57 7.92 -1.39
C GLU A 25 -9.26 7.27 -2.60
N LEU A 26 -9.05 7.79 -3.81
CA LEU A 26 -9.62 7.21 -5.03
C LEU A 26 -9.03 5.83 -5.34
N LEU A 27 -7.70 5.69 -5.24
CA LEU A 27 -7.02 4.41 -5.49
C LEU A 27 -7.44 3.32 -4.49
N VAL A 28 -7.60 3.68 -3.22
CA VAL A 28 -8.03 2.74 -2.17
C VAL A 28 -9.54 2.53 -2.20
N GLY A 29 -10.33 3.52 -2.64
CA GLY A 29 -11.77 3.43 -2.75
C GLY A 29 -12.23 2.41 -3.79
N GLU A 30 -11.53 2.37 -4.94
CA GLU A 30 -11.84 1.46 -6.03
C GLU A 30 -11.51 0.00 -5.63
N PRO A 31 -12.51 -0.90 -5.54
CA PRO A 31 -12.31 -2.25 -5.01
C PRO A 31 -11.27 -3.07 -5.77
N ASP A 32 -11.25 -2.97 -7.11
CA ASP A 32 -10.35 -3.75 -7.95
C ASP A 32 -8.90 -3.28 -7.84
N VAL A 33 -8.69 -1.96 -7.78
CA VAL A 33 -7.36 -1.36 -7.58
C VAL A 33 -6.83 -1.75 -6.20
N ARG A 34 -7.68 -1.63 -5.17
CA ARG A 34 -7.33 -2.05 -3.80
C ARG A 34 -6.96 -3.53 -3.74
N LEU A 35 -7.72 -4.41 -4.40
CA LEU A 35 -7.44 -5.84 -4.43
C LEU A 35 -6.13 -6.15 -5.17
N ALA A 36 -5.88 -5.50 -6.30
CA ALA A 36 -4.62 -5.64 -7.04
C ALA A 36 -3.41 -5.22 -6.19
N MET A 37 -3.52 -4.10 -5.46
CA MET A 37 -2.47 -3.65 -4.54
C MET A 37 -2.21 -4.65 -3.42
N ILE A 38 -3.27 -5.15 -2.77
CA ILE A 38 -3.14 -6.16 -1.70
C ILE A 38 -2.47 -7.42 -2.23
N ASN A 39 -2.93 -7.94 -3.37
CA ASN A 39 -2.36 -9.15 -3.97
C ASN A 39 -0.89 -8.98 -4.39
N ALA A 40 -0.50 -7.77 -4.81
CA ALA A 40 0.88 -7.48 -5.17
C ALA A 40 1.83 -7.55 -3.97
N VAL A 41 1.38 -7.11 -2.78
CA VAL A 41 2.23 -7.07 -1.58
C VAL A 41 2.05 -8.28 -0.65
N LEU A 42 1.02 -9.11 -0.86
CA LEU A 42 0.67 -10.19 0.06
C LEU A 42 1.81 -11.19 0.29
N ARG A 43 2.69 -11.38 -0.71
CA ARG A 43 3.84 -12.30 -0.61
C ARG A 43 4.98 -11.76 0.25
N ASP A 44 5.03 -10.45 0.46
CA ASP A 44 6.11 -9.77 1.16
C ASP A 44 5.74 -9.43 2.62
N VAL A 45 4.49 -9.69 3.03
CA VAL A 45 3.97 -9.31 4.35
C VAL A 45 3.82 -10.54 5.23
N ALA A 46 4.41 -10.49 6.43
CA ALA A 46 4.18 -11.48 7.47
C ALA A 46 2.71 -11.48 7.90
N THR A 47 2.06 -12.63 7.80
CA THR A 47 0.68 -12.82 8.21
C THR A 47 0.58 -13.03 9.72
N LYS A 48 -0.63 -12.90 10.27
CA LYS A 48 -0.89 -13.24 11.68
C LYS A 48 -0.52 -14.69 11.99
N SER A 49 -0.77 -15.61 11.05
CA SER A 49 -0.44 -17.02 11.21
C SER A 49 1.06 -17.26 11.30
N ASP A 50 1.87 -16.49 10.55
CA ASP A 50 3.33 -16.55 10.64
C ASP A 50 3.81 -16.11 12.03
N ILE A 51 3.21 -15.04 12.58
CA ILE A 51 3.52 -14.54 13.93
C ILE A 51 3.12 -15.55 15.00
N GLU A 52 1.93 -16.14 14.90
CA GLU A 52 1.47 -17.16 15.84
C GLU A 52 2.33 -18.43 15.79
N ALA A 53 2.82 -18.81 14.61
CA ALA A 53 3.75 -19.93 14.46
C ALA A 53 5.09 -19.63 15.15
N LEU A 54 5.61 -18.41 14.97
CA LEU A 54 6.82 -17.97 15.65
C LEU A 54 6.65 -17.91 17.17
N GLU A 55 5.51 -17.42 17.68
CA GLU A 55 5.21 -17.40 19.11
C GLU A 55 5.22 -18.81 19.72
N ARG A 56 4.58 -19.78 19.03
CA ARG A 56 4.54 -21.17 19.49
C ARG A 56 5.94 -21.79 19.53
N ALA A 57 6.73 -21.61 18.47
CA ALA A 57 8.12 -22.09 18.43
C ALA A 57 8.95 -21.48 19.57
N THR A 58 8.82 -20.17 19.78
CA THR A 58 9.53 -19.46 20.84
C THR A 58 9.15 -19.98 22.22
N ARG A 59 7.87 -20.28 22.48
CA ARG A 59 7.43 -20.85 23.77
C ARG A 59 8.02 -22.25 24.01
N GLN A 60 8.03 -23.10 22.98
CA GLN A 60 8.60 -24.44 23.06
C GLN A 60 10.11 -24.43 23.31
N ASP A 61 10.83 -23.44 22.77
CA ASP A 61 12.28 -23.33 22.98
C ASP A 61 12.66 -22.88 24.40
N ILE A 62 11.72 -22.28 25.15
CA ILE A 62 11.94 -21.72 26.50
C ILE A 62 11.47 -22.68 27.61
N GLU A 63 10.51 -23.56 27.34
CA GLU A 63 9.99 -24.58 28.27
C GLU A 63 10.88 -25.84 28.34
#